data_AF-A0A5K3FM01-F1
#
_entry.id   AF-A0A5K3FM01-F1
#
_cell.length_a   1.000
_cell.length_b   1.000
_cell.length_c   1.000
_cell.angle_alpha   90.00
_cell.angle_beta   90.00
_cell.angle_gamma   90.00
#
_symmetry.space_group_name_H-M   'P 1'
#
loop_
_entity.id
_entity.type
_entity.pdbx_description
1 polymer ?
#
loop_
_entity_poly.entity_id
_entity_poly.type
_entity_poly.pdbx_seq_one_letter_code
_entity_poly.pdbx_strand_id
1 'polypeptide(L)'
;MDCLSPITKIEGCLRDIANERGIRATEYFIDYDKLRHGKISEDVFFRILDRNFGFIANDEQKKHIIKKFGDGTFINWRKFASCIDPKIEENDVSIFPQNQIAEFNRNHYGCMSKDSIEDNETFRPII
;
A
#
# COMPACT_ATOMS: atom_id res chain seq x y z
N MET A 1 -20.65 12.91 17.96
CA MET A 1 -19.82 11.75 18.37
C MET A 1 -19.94 10.74 17.25
N ASP A 2 -19.01 10.75 16.30
CA ASP A 2 -19.03 9.79 15.21
C ASP A 2 -18.52 8.44 15.73
N CYS A 3 -19.45 7.54 16.02
CA CYS A 3 -19.15 6.16 16.34
C CYS A 3 -18.48 5.55 15.09
N LEU A 4 -17.14 5.48 15.06
CA LEU A 4 -16.41 4.88 13.93
C LEU A 4 -16.98 3.50 13.65
N SER A 5 -17.63 3.37 12.49
CA SER A 5 -18.26 2.11 12.08
C SER A 5 -17.22 0.99 12.04
N PRO A 6 -17.60 -0.28 12.29
CA PRO A 6 -16.65 -1.39 12.27
C PRO A 6 -15.79 -1.44 10.99
N ILE A 7 -16.37 -1.11 9.83
CA ILE A 7 -15.64 -1.07 8.56
C ILE A 7 -14.61 0.06 8.50
N THR A 8 -14.90 1.23 9.08
CA THR A 8 -13.94 2.34 9.14
C THR A 8 -12.73 1.99 10.02
N LYS A 9 -12.93 1.21 11.09
CA LYS A 9 -11.83 0.71 11.92
C LYS A 9 -10.94 -0.27 11.16
N ILE A 10 -11.53 -1.16 10.38
CA ILE A 10 -10.80 -2.12 9.52
C ILE A 10 -9.97 -1.35 8.47
N GLU A 11 -10.57 -0.36 7.81
CA GLU A 11 -9.87 0.49 6.84
C GLU A 11 -8.74 1.29 7.47
N GLY A 12 -8.91 1.79 8.69
CA GLY A 12 -7.86 2.45 9.47
C GLY A 12 -6.66 1.52 9.69
N CYS A 13 -6.90 0.36 10.27
CA CYS A 13 -5.85 -0.63 10.54
C CYS A 13 -5.10 -1.06 9.26
N LEU A 14 -5.81 -1.31 8.17
CA LEU A 14 -5.20 -1.69 6.89
C LEU A 14 -4.40 -0.55 6.25
N ARG A 15 -4.86 0.70 6.42
CA ARG A 15 -4.12 1.89 5.98
C ARG A 15 -2.84 2.09 6.78
N ASP A 16 -2.89 1.91 8.10
CA ASP A 16 -1.71 1.99 8.97
C ASP A 16 -0.68 0.93 8.57
N ILE A 17 -1.11 -0.33 8.39
CA ILE A 17 -0.26 -1.41 7.87
C ILE A 17 0.35 -1.06 6.51
N ALA A 18 -0.47 -0.51 5.60
CA ALA A 18 -0.01 -0.17 4.26
C ALA A 18 1.06 0.93 4.29
N ASN A 19 0.84 1.98 5.09
CA ASN A 19 1.77 3.10 5.25
C ASN A 19 3.07 2.67 5.92
N GLU A 20 3.00 1.92 7.03
CA GLU A 20 4.18 1.47 7.78
C GLU A 20 5.11 0.58 6.94
N ARG A 21 4.54 -0.20 6.02
CA ARG A 21 5.28 -1.16 5.20
C ARG A 21 5.53 -0.68 3.77
N GLY A 22 5.10 0.52 3.40
CA GLY A 22 5.20 1.03 2.03
C GLY A 22 4.43 0.19 1.01
N ILE A 23 3.34 -0.45 1.41
CA ILE A 23 2.52 -1.29 0.54
C ILE A 23 1.58 -0.42 -0.30
N ARG A 24 1.53 -0.70 -1.61
CA ARG A 24 0.48 -0.23 -2.51
C ARG A 24 -0.47 -1.38 -2.80
N ALA A 25 -1.68 -1.34 -2.28
CA ALA A 25 -2.63 -2.43 -2.38
C ALA A 25 -2.91 -2.83 -3.83
N THR A 26 -3.00 -1.84 -4.71
CA THR A 26 -3.19 -2.05 -6.15
C THR A 26 -2.19 -3.05 -6.76
N GLU A 27 -0.92 -3.04 -6.33
CA GLU A 27 0.13 -3.90 -6.88
C GLU A 27 -0.08 -5.38 -6.55
N TYR A 28 -0.72 -5.71 -5.43
CA TYR A 28 -1.00 -7.09 -5.07
C TYR A 28 -2.29 -7.63 -5.69
N PHE A 29 -3.30 -6.77 -5.87
CA PHE A 29 -4.58 -7.21 -6.43
C PHE A 29 -4.54 -7.39 -7.95
N ILE A 30 -3.71 -6.59 -8.64
CA ILE A 30 -3.67 -6.55 -10.10
C ILE A 30 -3.20 -7.88 -10.72
N ASP A 31 -2.41 -8.68 -10.02
CA ASP A 31 -1.96 -9.99 -10.50
C ASP A 31 -3.08 -11.04 -10.57
N TYR A 32 -4.12 -10.87 -9.74
CA TYR A 32 -5.27 -11.76 -9.66
C TYR A 32 -6.44 -11.29 -10.54
N ASP A 33 -6.44 -10.04 -10.96
CA ASP A 33 -7.43 -9.45 -11.87
C ASP A 33 -6.89 -9.39 -13.32
N LYS A 34 -6.82 -10.56 -13.95
CA LYS A 34 -6.28 -10.73 -15.31
C LYS A 34 -7.07 -9.97 -16.38
N LEU A 35 -8.39 -9.83 -16.20
CA LEU A 35 -9.27 -9.12 -17.13
C LEU A 35 -9.40 -7.63 -16.80
N ARG A 36 -8.69 -7.12 -15.77
CA ARG A 36 -8.63 -5.72 -15.36
C ARG A 36 -9.98 -5.10 -14.97
N HIS A 37 -10.97 -5.91 -14.64
CA HIS A 37 -12.35 -5.47 -14.37
C HIS A 37 -12.54 -4.87 -12.97
N GLY A 38 -11.49 -4.84 -12.16
CA GLY A 38 -11.45 -4.22 -10.84
C GLY A 38 -12.09 -5.06 -9.73
N LYS A 39 -12.31 -6.36 -9.97
CA LYS A 39 -12.90 -7.26 -8.98
C LYS A 39 -12.20 -8.61 -8.97
N ILE A 40 -12.25 -9.30 -7.83
CA ILE A 40 -11.72 -10.65 -7.64
C ILE A 40 -12.64 -11.45 -6.69
N SER A 41 -12.52 -12.78 -6.63
CA SER A 41 -13.34 -13.56 -5.71
C SER A 41 -13.00 -13.27 -4.24
N GLU A 42 -13.97 -13.49 -3.35
CA GLU A 42 -13.81 -13.25 -1.91
C GLU A 42 -12.60 -14.01 -1.32
N ASP A 43 -12.45 -15.28 -1.66
CA ASP A 43 -11.34 -16.12 -1.18
C ASP A 43 -9.97 -15.57 -1.60
N VAL A 44 -9.85 -15.13 -2.85
CA VAL A 44 -8.61 -14.54 -3.36
C VAL A 44 -8.32 -13.23 -2.64
N PHE A 45 -9.34 -12.40 -2.43
CA PHE A 45 -9.20 -11.13 -1.72
C PHE A 45 -8.70 -11.33 -0.29
N PHE A 46 -9.34 -12.20 0.49
CA PHE A 46 -8.92 -12.46 1.88
C PHE A 46 -7.56 -13.13 1.97
N ARG A 47 -7.22 -14.00 1.01
CA ARG A 47 -5.88 -14.59 0.93
C ARG A 47 -4.79 -13.53 0.68
N ILE A 48 -5.06 -12.51 -0.12
CA ILE A 48 -4.12 -11.39 -0.33
C ILE A 48 -3.97 -10.58 0.97
N LEU A 49 -5.06 -10.30 1.69
CA LEU A 49 -4.97 -9.62 2.98
C LEU A 49 -4.12 -10.40 4.00
N ASP A 50 -4.32 -11.71 4.09
CA ASP A 50 -3.51 -12.57 4.95
C ASP A 50 -2.03 -12.56 4.53
N ARG A 51 -1.73 -12.89 3.27
CA ARG A 51 -0.35 -13.09 2.81
C ARG A 51 0.46 -11.81 2.66
N ASN A 52 -0.15 -10.74 2.16
CA ASN A 52 0.57 -9.51 1.79
C ASN A 52 0.44 -8.42 2.86
N PHE A 53 -0.69 -8.37 3.57
CA PHE A 53 -0.90 -7.39 4.64
C PHE A 53 -0.66 -7.99 6.03
N GLY A 54 -0.58 -9.32 6.17
CA GLY A 54 -0.54 -9.97 7.48
C GLY A 54 -1.85 -9.78 8.25
N PHE A 55 -2.96 -9.53 7.54
CA PHE A 55 -4.26 -9.24 8.13
C PHE A 55 -5.20 -10.44 7.96
N ILE A 56 -5.37 -11.19 9.04
CA ILE A 56 -6.28 -12.34 9.09
C ILE A 56 -7.65 -11.84 9.56
N ALA A 57 -8.57 -11.67 8.61
CA ALA A 57 -9.93 -11.24 8.90
C ALA A 57 -10.74 -12.34 9.59
N ASN A 58 -11.37 -12.03 10.72
CA ASN A 58 -12.39 -12.88 11.32
C ASN A 58 -13.73 -12.79 10.58
N ASP A 59 -14.69 -13.66 10.89
CA ASP A 59 -15.96 -13.75 10.15
C ASP A 59 -16.80 -12.46 10.21
N GLU A 60 -16.74 -11.72 11.31
CA GLU A 60 -17.42 -10.43 11.45
C GLU A 60 -16.78 -9.37 10.55
N GLN A 61 -15.45 -9.29 10.55
CA GLN A 61 -14.69 -8.39 9.67
C GLN A 61 -14.93 -8.72 8.18
N LYS A 62 -14.94 -10.01 7.82
CA LYS A 62 -15.27 -10.46 6.46
C LYS A 62 -16.66 -9.97 6.05
N LYS A 63 -17.68 -10.15 6.90
CA LYS A 63 -19.04 -9.66 6.65
C LYS A 63 -19.07 -8.16 6.39
N HIS A 64 -18.33 -7.36 7.18
CA HIS A 64 -18.27 -5.92 6.98
C HIS A 64 -17.58 -5.52 5.67
N ILE A 65 -16.50 -6.20 5.31
CA ILE A 65 -15.78 -5.98 4.04
C ILE A 65 -16.67 -6.34 2.85
N ILE A 66 -17.25 -7.55 2.85
CA ILE A 66 -18.14 -8.04 1.79
C ILE A 66 -19.35 -7.11 1.65
N LYS A 67 -19.93 -6.65 2.76
CA LYS A 67 -21.06 -5.71 2.72
C LYS A 67 -20.72 -4.38 2.03
N LYS A 68 -19.48 -3.87 2.15
CA LYS A 68 -19.08 -2.57 1.60
C LYS A 68 -18.52 -2.65 0.16
N PHE A 69 -17.83 -3.73 -0.15
CA PHE A 69 -17.05 -3.88 -1.37
C PHE A 69 -17.50 -5.05 -2.27
N GLY A 70 -18.30 -5.97 -1.74
CA GLY A 70 -18.82 -7.12 -2.47
C GLY A 70 -20.06 -6.80 -3.30
N ASP A 71 -20.27 -7.59 -4.34
CA ASP A 71 -21.50 -7.59 -5.17
C ASP A 71 -22.26 -8.93 -5.13
N GLY A 72 -21.92 -9.79 -4.16
CA GLY A 72 -22.49 -11.13 -3.98
C GLY A 72 -21.69 -12.25 -4.65
N THR A 73 -20.72 -11.93 -5.50
CA THR A 73 -19.81 -12.93 -6.09
C THR A 73 -18.35 -12.48 -6.07
N PHE A 74 -18.12 -11.19 -6.26
CA PHE A 74 -16.78 -10.62 -6.30
C PHE A 74 -16.65 -9.42 -5.36
N ILE A 75 -15.41 -9.15 -4.94
CA ILE A 75 -15.03 -7.96 -4.18
C ILE A 75 -14.39 -6.95 -5.13
N ASN A 76 -14.90 -5.72 -5.12
CA ASN A 76 -14.32 -4.58 -5.82
C ASN A 76 -13.04 -4.11 -5.10
N TRP A 77 -11.91 -4.71 -5.47
CA TRP A 77 -10.61 -4.42 -4.87
C TRP A 77 -10.14 -3.00 -5.20
N ARG A 78 -10.55 -2.41 -6.33
CA ARG A 78 -10.16 -1.02 -6.69
C ARG A 78 -10.75 -0.02 -5.72
N LYS A 79 -12.04 -0.18 -5.39
CA LYS A 79 -12.70 0.64 -4.38
C LYS A 79 -12.04 0.46 -3.01
N PHE A 80 -11.72 -0.78 -2.64
CA PHE A 80 -10.98 -1.07 -1.42
C PHE A 80 -9.60 -0.38 -1.39
N ALA A 81 -8.78 -0.56 -2.43
CA ALA A 81 -7.46 0.05 -2.57
C ALA A 81 -7.55 1.58 -2.47
N SER A 82 -8.52 2.22 -3.12
CA SER A 82 -8.73 3.68 -3.01
C SER A 82 -9.05 4.18 -1.59
N CYS A 83 -9.53 3.29 -0.71
CA CYS A 83 -9.79 3.62 0.69
C CYS A 83 -8.52 3.49 1.55
N ILE A 84 -7.62 2.55 1.25
CA ILE A 84 -6.46 2.24 2.11
C ILE A 84 -5.13 2.77 1.57
N ASP A 85 -4.98 2.91 0.26
CA ASP A 85 -3.77 3.45 -0.34
C ASP A 85 -3.63 4.94 0.03
N PRO A 86 -2.42 5.42 0.34
CA PRO A 86 -2.20 6.82 0.65
C PRO A 86 -2.61 7.69 -0.53
N LYS A 87 -3.42 8.71 -0.25
CA LYS A 87 -3.74 9.75 -1.24
C LYS A 87 -2.51 10.61 -1.40
N ILE A 88 -1.87 10.53 -2.57
CA ILE A 88 -0.82 11.46 -2.95
C ILE A 88 -1.53 12.77 -3.26
N GLU A 89 -1.41 13.76 -2.38
CA GLU A 89 -1.82 15.12 -2.72
C GLU A 89 -0.76 15.71 -3.65
N GLU A 90 -1.02 15.65 -4.96
CA GLU A 90 -0.12 16.11 -6.03
C GLU A 90 0.36 17.56 -5.85
N ASN A 91 -0.37 18.36 -5.07
CA ASN A 91 -0.06 19.77 -4.80
C ASN A 91 0.56 20.02 -3.40
N ASP A 92 0.76 19.01 -2.56
CA ASP A 92 1.49 19.18 -1.30
C ASP A 92 3.00 19.08 -1.52
N VAL A 93 3.51 20.05 -2.28
CA VAL A 93 4.95 20.34 -2.44
C VAL A 93 5.49 21.22 -1.30
N SER A 94 4.68 21.44 -0.25
CA SER A 94 5.09 22.26 0.90
C SER A 94 6.17 21.58 1.75
N ILE A 95 6.31 20.26 1.59
CA ILE A 95 7.46 19.50 2.08
C ILE A 95 8.63 19.80 1.15
N PHE A 96 9.35 20.87 1.46
CA PHE A 96 10.55 21.20 0.73
C PHE A 96 11.55 20.02 0.74
N PRO A 97 12.21 19.70 -0.39
CA PRO A 97 13.14 18.57 -0.49
C PRO A 97 14.20 18.52 0.61
N GLN A 98 14.69 19.69 1.05
CA GLN A 98 15.66 19.80 2.15
C GLN A 98 15.15 19.26 3.50
N ASN A 99 13.84 19.22 3.72
CA ASN A 99 13.23 18.74 4.96
C ASN A 99 13.04 17.21 4.96
N GLN A 100 13.18 16.55 3.81
CA GLN A 100 13.04 15.08 3.67
C GLN A 100 14.29 14.32 4.17
N ILE A 101 15.42 15.01 4.37
CA ILE A 101 16.72 14.41 4.72
C ILE A 101 16.78 13.99 6.21
N ALA A 102 16.01 14.66 7.08
CA ALA A 102 16.01 14.33 8.52
C ALA A 102 15.31 12.99 8.83
N GLU A 103 14.29 12.61 8.05
CA GLU A 103 13.56 11.34 8.24
C GLU A 103 14.20 10.15 7.50
N PHE A 104 14.85 10.40 6.37
CA PHE A 104 15.50 9.35 5.58
C PHE A 104 16.64 8.64 6.35
N ASN A 105 17.34 9.36 7.23
CA ASN A 105 18.45 8.81 8.03
C ASN A 105 18.03 7.77 9.09
N ARG A 106 16.73 7.49 9.28
CA ARG A 106 16.27 6.40 10.15
C ARG A 106 16.11 5.06 9.44
N ASN A 107 15.94 5.06 8.11
CA ASN A 107 15.81 3.83 7.33
C ASN A 107 17.17 3.45 6.76
N HIS A 108 17.90 2.67 7.58
CA HIS A 108 19.19 2.06 7.27
C HIS A 108 19.07 1.06 6.10
N TYR A 109 18.99 1.55 4.86
CA TYR A 109 19.58 0.83 3.74
C TYR A 109 21.09 1.04 3.85
N GLY A 110 21.75 0.12 4.57
CA GLY A 110 23.19 0.01 4.61
C GLY A 110 23.71 -0.33 3.21
N CYS A 111 23.86 0.67 2.35
CA CYS A 111 24.54 0.53 1.07
C CYS A 111 25.94 1.12 1.23
N MET A 112 26.88 0.21 1.48
CA MET A 112 28.33 0.34 1.35
C MET A 112 29.05 1.26 2.35
N SER A 113 30.06 0.69 3.02
CA SER A 113 31.07 1.44 3.77
C SER A 113 31.70 2.49 2.87
N LYS A 114 31.93 3.69 3.42
CA LYS A 114 32.46 4.89 2.73
C LYS A 114 33.86 4.76 2.12
N ASP A 115 34.43 3.56 2.09
CA ASP A 115 35.83 3.32 1.75
C ASP A 115 36.04 2.71 0.35
N SER A 116 35.12 2.94 -0.60
CA SER A 116 35.24 2.31 -1.94
C SER A 116 34.72 3.13 -3.12
N ILE A 117 34.70 4.46 -3.03
CA ILE A 117 34.57 5.27 -4.25
C ILE A 117 35.98 5.74 -4.63
N GLU A 118 36.65 4.97 -5.50
CA GLU A 118 37.81 5.51 -6.22
C GLU A 118 37.31 6.58 -7.19
N ASP A 119 37.77 7.80 -6.99
CA ASP A 119 37.47 9.00 -7.77
C ASP A 119 37.99 8.90 -9.21
N ASN A 120 37.42 8.06 -10.10
CA ASN A 120 37.81 8.04 -11.52
C ASN A 120 36.78 7.46 -12.50
N GLU A 121 35.48 7.65 -12.29
CA GLU A 121 34.51 7.43 -13.38
C GLU A 121 34.14 8.75 -14.06
N THR A 122 34.92 9.11 -15.08
CA THR A 122 34.54 10.15 -16.03
C THR A 122 33.30 9.67 -16.80
N PHE A 123 32.16 10.32 -16.57
CA PHE A 123 30.93 10.11 -17.32
C PHE A 123 31.21 10.12 -18.82
N ARG A 124 31.12 8.96 -19.48
CA ARG A 124 31.21 8.87 -20.94
C ARG A 124 29.81 9.09 -21.51
N PRO A 125 29.56 10.17 -22.28
CA PRO A 125 28.29 10.34 -22.95
C PRO A 125 28.12 9.25 -24.01
N ILE A 126 26.93 8.66 -24.04
CA ILE A 126 26.54 7.70 -25.08
C ILE A 126 26.31 8.52 -26.37
N ILE A 127 27.12 8.25 -27.39
CA ILE A 127 26.87 8.69 -28.78
C ILE A 127 26.12 7.58 -29.49
#